data_AF-A0A3B0V4H6-F1
#
_entry.id   AF-A0A3B0V4H6-F1
#
_cell.length_a   1.000
_cell.length_b   1.000
_cell.length_c   1.000
_cell.angle_alpha   90.00
_cell.angle_beta   90.00
_cell.angle_gamma   90.00
#
_symmetry.space_group_name_H-M   'P 1'
#
loop_
_entity.id
_entity.type
_entity.pdbx_description
1 polymer ?
#
loop_
_entity_poly.entity_id
_entity_poly.type
_entity_poly.pdbx_seq_one_letter_code
_entity_poly.pdbx_strand_id
1 'polypeptide(L)'
;NIILDHIDVSHGADENIDMWDGAHHITIQWSNISFPIYDVANGWTHNKGILNHRPCLDNNSCDSNSRTGGFISIHHNFFAHARNRTPALSVGPADTRNNLVYNGREGFVHHNVVANGQFNIIGNKYVAGPSISLAPFWFDPENNNPPILTQYWLQDNLIEDPGSYNGVVDNPWNDANFLNEYTFVCCGVVDTQFNQVGEFDFSSQGSVNITTHTSAEIEDLLIAQVGAFPRDIVSRKSLTDLQTRTGQWDNYRPADLLDGLTVTSPPTDTDNDGMPDTWEIQHGLSPNDGSDHTTVMPSGYTAIEDYINGLATQLFSDVIFVDGFE
;
A
#
# COMPACT_ATOMS: atom_id res chain seq x y z
N ASN A 1 5.43 -0.61 14.79
CA ASN A 1 6.34 -1.26 13.83
C ASN A 1 5.62 -2.48 13.30
N ILE A 2 5.01 -2.36 12.14
CA ILE A 2 4.34 -3.45 11.43
C ILE A 2 4.82 -3.39 9.98
N ILE A 3 5.13 -4.54 9.39
CA ILE A 3 5.40 -4.67 7.97
C ILE A 3 4.42 -5.71 7.42
N LEU A 4 3.72 -5.36 6.35
CA LEU A 4 2.97 -6.28 5.51
C LEU A 4 3.71 -6.34 4.18
N ASP A 5 4.29 -7.49 3.87
CA ASP A 5 5.11 -7.72 2.67
C ASP A 5 4.58 -8.95 1.92
N HIS A 6 4.46 -8.84 0.59
CA HIS A 6 4.03 -9.94 -0.28
C HIS A 6 2.74 -10.65 0.19
N ILE A 7 1.72 -9.89 0.61
CA ILE A 7 0.41 -10.45 0.97
C ILE A 7 -0.61 -10.23 -0.15
N ASP A 8 -1.57 -11.16 -0.23
CA ASP A 8 -2.77 -11.02 -1.03
C ASP A 8 -3.96 -10.71 -0.11
N VAL A 9 -4.61 -9.57 -0.34
CA VAL A 9 -5.76 -9.12 0.47
C VAL A 9 -6.93 -8.81 -0.45
N SER A 10 -8.05 -9.47 -0.19
CA SER A 10 -9.27 -9.31 -0.98
C SER A 10 -10.53 -9.46 -0.17
N HIS A 11 -11.66 -9.06 -0.76
CA HIS A 11 -12.99 -9.24 -0.20
C HIS A 11 -13.22 -8.54 1.16
N GLY A 12 -12.53 -7.43 1.42
CA GLY A 12 -12.86 -6.49 2.49
C GLY A 12 -14.24 -5.86 2.26
N ALA A 13 -15.05 -5.80 3.31
CA ALA A 13 -16.42 -5.28 3.22
C ALA A 13 -16.51 -3.77 3.42
N ASP A 14 -15.47 -3.18 4.02
CA ASP A 14 -15.19 -1.74 4.05
C ASP A 14 -13.81 -1.54 3.41
N GLU A 15 -12.74 -1.59 4.19
CA GLU A 15 -11.37 -1.67 3.67
C GLU A 15 -10.90 -3.12 3.52
N ASN A 16 -10.00 -3.34 2.57
CA ASN A 16 -9.15 -4.53 2.57
C ASN A 16 -8.13 -4.46 3.72
N ILE A 17 -7.56 -3.29 4.01
CA ILE A 17 -6.67 -3.07 5.16
C ILE A 17 -7.05 -1.76 5.85
N ASP A 18 -7.40 -1.84 7.13
CA ASP A 18 -7.70 -0.68 7.98
C ASP A 18 -6.68 -0.56 9.11
N MET A 19 -6.12 0.64 9.26
CA MET A 19 -5.24 1.05 10.33
C MET A 19 -5.88 2.21 11.08
N TRP A 20 -6.39 1.95 12.28
CA TRP A 20 -7.20 2.89 13.05
C TRP A 20 -6.50 3.36 14.35
N ASP A 21 -7.06 4.38 14.99
CA ASP A 21 -6.66 4.90 16.31
C ASP A 21 -5.21 5.45 16.39
N GLY A 22 -4.73 6.05 15.30
CA GLY A 22 -3.40 6.63 15.25
C GLY A 22 -2.29 5.58 15.12
N ALA A 23 -2.59 4.45 14.50
CA ALA A 23 -1.60 3.46 14.10
C ALA A 23 -0.47 4.11 13.26
N HIS A 24 0.78 3.78 13.61
CA HIS A 24 1.98 4.45 13.11
C HIS A 24 3.19 3.49 13.03
N HIS A 25 4.22 3.85 12.28
CA HIS A 25 5.37 2.98 11.90
C HIS A 25 4.90 1.69 11.21
N ILE A 26 4.32 1.87 10.03
CA ILE A 26 3.74 0.78 9.24
C ILE A 26 4.28 0.84 7.81
N THR A 27 4.79 -0.29 7.32
CA THR A 27 5.11 -0.48 5.91
C THR A 27 4.12 -1.47 5.30
N ILE A 28 3.54 -1.14 4.15
CA ILE A 28 2.82 -2.08 3.31
C ILE A 28 3.50 -2.09 1.96
N GLN A 29 4.03 -3.24 1.58
CA GLN A 29 4.86 -3.38 0.40
C GLN A 29 4.63 -4.67 -0.38
N TRP A 30 4.92 -4.61 -1.68
CA TRP A 30 4.89 -5.77 -2.58
C TRP A 30 3.59 -6.58 -2.52
N SER A 31 2.48 -5.95 -2.13
CA SER A 31 1.23 -6.64 -1.81
C SER A 31 0.17 -6.40 -2.89
N ASN A 32 -0.69 -7.39 -3.11
CA ASN A 32 -1.82 -7.32 -4.03
C ASN A 32 -3.11 -7.11 -3.24
N ILE A 33 -3.69 -5.92 -3.38
CA ILE A 33 -4.91 -5.48 -2.71
C ILE A 33 -6.02 -5.41 -3.77
N SER A 34 -6.85 -6.42 -3.85
CA SER A 34 -7.79 -6.58 -4.97
C SER A 34 -9.21 -6.92 -4.52
N PHE A 35 -10.18 -6.73 -5.41
CA PHE A 35 -11.58 -7.15 -5.22
C PHE A 35 -12.17 -6.85 -3.82
N PRO A 36 -12.07 -5.62 -3.29
CA PRO A 36 -12.89 -5.27 -2.14
C PRO A 36 -14.37 -5.40 -2.52
N ILE A 37 -15.22 -5.80 -1.57
CA ILE A 37 -16.59 -6.24 -1.85
C ILE A 37 -17.41 -5.09 -2.44
N TYR A 38 -17.85 -5.29 -3.68
CA TYR A 38 -18.83 -4.43 -4.32
C TYR A 38 -20.13 -5.20 -4.62
N ASP A 39 -21.17 -4.93 -3.85
CA ASP A 39 -22.50 -5.52 -4.00
C ASP A 39 -23.58 -4.49 -3.66
N VAL A 40 -23.96 -3.72 -4.68
CA VAL A 40 -24.99 -2.68 -4.60
C VAL A 40 -26.35 -3.25 -4.18
N ALA A 41 -26.68 -4.47 -4.60
CA ALA A 41 -27.97 -5.08 -4.31
C ALA A 41 -28.17 -5.34 -2.81
N ASN A 42 -27.08 -5.57 -2.09
CA ASN A 42 -27.07 -5.81 -0.65
C ASN A 42 -26.50 -4.61 0.17
N GLY A 43 -26.29 -3.46 -0.47
CA GLY A 43 -25.82 -2.24 0.19
C GLY A 43 -24.32 -2.15 0.45
N TRP A 44 -23.52 -3.11 -0.03
CA TRP A 44 -22.06 -3.11 0.10
C TRP A 44 -21.45 -2.24 -0.99
N THR A 45 -21.37 -0.94 -0.73
CA THR A 45 -20.82 0.07 -1.65
C THR A 45 -19.50 0.67 -1.16
N HIS A 46 -18.96 0.09 -0.09
CA HIS A 46 -17.69 0.45 0.53
C HIS A 46 -16.59 -0.50 0.04
N ASN A 47 -16.36 -0.56 -1.26
CA ASN A 47 -15.31 -1.42 -1.83
C ASN A 47 -13.96 -0.68 -1.83
N LYS A 48 -13.27 -0.63 -0.68
CA LYS A 48 -12.10 0.25 -0.49
C LYS A 48 -10.78 -0.50 -0.31
N GLY A 49 -9.68 0.18 -0.61
CA GLY A 49 -8.32 -0.38 -0.48
C GLY A 49 -7.78 -0.32 0.94
N ILE A 50 -6.81 0.58 1.16
CA ILE A 50 -6.08 0.78 2.41
C ILE A 50 -6.49 2.11 3.04
N LEU A 51 -6.85 2.09 4.33
CA LEU A 51 -7.05 3.28 5.15
C LEU A 51 -6.02 3.35 6.26
N ASN A 52 -5.41 4.53 6.44
CA ASN A 52 -4.84 4.94 7.71
C ASN A 52 -5.61 6.12 8.28
N HIS A 53 -6.29 5.86 9.39
CA HIS A 53 -7.18 6.81 10.03
C HIS A 53 -6.67 7.25 11.41
N ARG A 54 -6.73 8.56 11.65
CA ARG A 54 -6.69 9.16 12.97
C ARG A 54 -8.11 9.58 13.34
N PRO A 55 -8.73 9.02 14.39
CA PRO A 55 -10.04 9.47 14.81
C PRO A 55 -9.98 10.91 15.34
N CYS A 56 -10.75 11.79 14.70
CA CYS A 56 -11.51 12.76 15.48
C CYS A 56 -12.77 12.04 15.91
N LEU A 57 -12.99 11.90 17.22
CA LEU A 57 -14.23 11.30 17.72
C LEU A 57 -15.41 11.98 17.03
N ASP A 58 -16.40 11.18 16.65
CA ASP A 58 -17.60 11.53 15.89
C ASP A 58 -18.39 12.68 16.58
N ASN A 59 -17.90 13.93 16.50
CA ASN A 59 -18.49 15.18 17.01
C ASN A 59 -17.57 16.42 16.82
N ASN A 60 -16.62 16.41 15.89
CA ASN A 60 -15.63 17.48 15.69
C ASN A 60 -14.68 17.74 16.89
N SER A 61 -14.62 16.87 17.89
CA SER A 61 -13.65 16.97 18.99
C SER A 61 -12.36 16.24 18.61
N CYS A 62 -11.51 16.92 17.85
CA CYS A 62 -10.15 16.46 17.61
C CYS A 62 -9.29 16.79 18.85
N ASP A 63 -8.96 15.79 19.69
CA ASP A 63 -7.95 15.98 20.73
C ASP A 63 -6.57 16.05 20.05
N SER A 64 -5.91 17.21 20.15
CA SER A 64 -4.54 17.41 19.65
C SER A 64 -3.52 16.50 20.34
N ASN A 65 -3.85 15.95 21.51
CA ASN A 65 -3.02 15.03 22.27
C ASN A 65 -3.35 13.54 22.01
N SER A 66 -4.39 13.23 21.23
CA SER A 66 -4.66 11.85 20.83
C SER A 66 -3.55 11.31 19.92
N ARG A 67 -3.35 10.00 19.94
CA ARG A 67 -2.25 9.24 19.31
C ARG A 67 -1.97 9.70 17.87
N THR A 68 -0.72 10.10 17.60
CA THR A 68 -0.29 10.55 16.27
C THR A 68 -0.15 9.36 15.33
N GLY A 69 -0.90 9.37 14.22
CA GLY A 69 -0.62 8.51 13.07
C GLY A 69 0.65 8.96 12.33
N GLY A 70 0.81 8.55 11.08
CA GLY A 70 2.00 8.86 10.29
C GLY A 70 3.12 7.85 10.51
N PHE A 71 4.30 8.12 9.95
CA PHE A 71 5.37 7.12 9.76
C PHE A 71 4.85 5.91 8.98
N ILE A 72 4.27 6.18 7.81
CA ILE A 72 3.67 5.15 6.97
C ILE A 72 4.32 5.15 5.60
N SER A 73 4.74 3.98 5.16
CA SER A 73 5.22 3.72 3.81
C SER A 73 4.27 2.74 3.11
N ILE A 74 3.69 3.15 2.00
CA ILE A 74 2.87 2.29 1.13
C ILE A 74 3.58 2.27 -0.21
N HIS A 75 4.30 1.19 -0.53
CA HIS A 75 5.05 1.15 -1.78
C HIS A 75 5.07 -0.18 -2.50
N HIS A 76 5.23 -0.16 -3.82
CA HIS A 76 5.27 -1.38 -4.62
C HIS A 76 4.01 -2.26 -4.46
N ASN A 77 2.84 -1.66 -4.24
CA ASN A 77 1.59 -2.40 -4.12
C ASN A 77 0.75 -2.31 -5.38
N PHE A 78 -0.06 -3.33 -5.62
CA PHE A 78 -1.06 -3.36 -6.68
C PHE A 78 -2.46 -3.26 -6.08
N PHE A 79 -3.22 -2.25 -6.51
CA PHE A 79 -4.63 -2.07 -6.17
C PHE A 79 -5.51 -2.36 -7.39
N ALA A 80 -6.49 -3.27 -7.25
CA ALA A 80 -7.40 -3.60 -8.33
C ALA A 80 -8.87 -3.46 -7.90
N HIS A 81 -9.67 -2.78 -8.73
CA HIS A 81 -11.14 -2.74 -8.61
C HIS A 81 -11.67 -2.07 -7.32
N ALA A 82 -10.89 -1.17 -6.74
CA ALA A 82 -11.25 -0.42 -5.54
C ALA A 82 -11.88 0.93 -5.86
N ARG A 83 -12.92 1.30 -5.12
CA ARG A 83 -13.61 2.58 -5.24
C ARG A 83 -12.79 3.75 -4.74
N ASN A 84 -12.13 3.60 -3.62
CA ASN A 84 -11.29 4.64 -3.07
C ASN A 84 -10.30 4.07 -2.07
N ARG A 85 -9.51 4.98 -1.49
CA ARG A 85 -8.50 4.66 -0.48
C ARG A 85 -7.44 3.74 -1.07
N THR A 86 -6.76 4.18 -2.14
CA THR A 86 -5.69 3.40 -2.78
C THR A 86 -4.33 4.12 -2.79
N PRO A 87 -3.77 4.51 -1.61
CA PRO A 87 -4.32 4.44 -0.25
C PRO A 87 -5.08 5.72 0.17
N ALA A 88 -5.77 5.70 1.32
CA ALA A 88 -6.20 6.91 2.03
C ALA A 88 -5.40 7.11 3.31
N LEU A 89 -4.68 8.22 3.44
CA LEU A 89 -3.85 8.52 4.60
C LEU A 89 -4.29 9.83 5.25
N SER A 90 -4.22 9.89 6.58
CA SER A 90 -4.67 11.06 7.35
C SER A 90 -3.54 11.90 7.94
N VAL A 91 -2.38 11.30 8.23
CA VAL A 91 -1.30 11.96 8.98
C VAL A 91 0.05 11.65 8.33
N GLY A 92 0.90 12.66 8.18
CA GLY A 92 2.30 12.48 7.77
C GLY A 92 3.24 12.37 8.99
N PRO A 93 4.51 11.97 8.81
CA PRO A 93 5.16 11.71 7.53
C PRO A 93 4.61 10.45 6.86
N ALA A 94 4.36 10.54 5.56
CA ALA A 94 3.81 9.44 4.78
C ALA A 94 4.50 9.37 3.42
N ASP A 95 4.80 8.16 2.99
CA ASP A 95 5.51 7.87 1.77
C ASP A 95 4.71 6.89 0.91
N THR A 96 4.12 7.38 -0.16
CA THR A 96 3.35 6.56 -1.12
C THR A 96 4.07 6.55 -2.45
N ARG A 97 4.79 5.46 -2.73
CA ARG A 97 5.56 5.40 -3.98
C ARG A 97 5.48 4.08 -4.72
N ASN A 98 5.68 4.10 -6.03
CA ASN A 98 5.76 2.88 -6.84
C ASN A 98 4.51 1.98 -6.74
N ASN A 99 3.34 2.53 -6.43
CA ASN A 99 2.09 1.75 -6.40
C ASN A 99 1.39 1.81 -7.76
N LEU A 100 0.64 0.76 -8.09
CA LEU A 100 -0.23 0.73 -9.27
C LEU A 100 -1.70 0.61 -8.85
N VAL A 101 -2.55 1.49 -9.36
CA VAL A 101 -4.00 1.42 -9.21
C VAL A 101 -4.63 1.12 -10.56
N TYR A 102 -5.38 0.03 -10.67
CA TYR A 102 -6.09 -0.36 -11.90
C TYR A 102 -7.59 -0.47 -11.69
N ASN A 103 -8.34 0.06 -12.67
CA ASN A 103 -9.79 0.06 -12.66
C ASN A 103 -10.32 0.55 -11.30
N GLY A 104 -9.65 1.55 -10.73
CA GLY A 104 -10.03 2.17 -9.47
C GLY A 104 -10.69 3.52 -9.73
N ARG A 105 -11.49 4.00 -8.76
CA ARG A 105 -12.07 5.36 -8.85
C ARG A 105 -11.16 6.38 -8.21
N GLU A 106 -11.01 6.42 -6.89
CA GLU A 106 -10.11 7.37 -6.23
C GLU A 106 -8.76 6.71 -5.94
N GLY A 107 -7.69 7.29 -6.50
CA GLY A 107 -6.31 6.86 -6.33
C GLY A 107 -5.77 7.18 -4.93
N PHE A 108 -4.71 7.99 -4.86
CA PHE A 108 -4.23 8.48 -3.57
C PHE A 108 -5.23 9.45 -2.97
N VAL A 109 -5.60 9.22 -1.72
CA VAL A 109 -6.51 10.07 -0.97
C VAL A 109 -5.80 10.59 0.28
N HIS A 110 -5.94 11.87 0.53
CA HIS A 110 -5.64 12.46 1.82
C HIS A 110 -6.95 12.83 2.52
N HIS A 111 -7.23 12.22 3.67
CA HIS A 111 -8.55 12.23 4.31
C HIS A 111 -8.50 12.49 5.83
N ASN A 112 -9.53 13.15 6.38
CA ASN A 112 -9.81 13.41 7.82
C ASN A 112 -9.17 14.65 8.47
N VAL A 113 -9.86 15.15 9.52
CA VAL A 113 -9.82 16.50 10.13
C VAL A 113 -8.48 16.93 10.76
N VAL A 114 -7.50 16.05 10.93
CA VAL A 114 -6.19 16.41 11.48
C VAL A 114 -5.08 15.87 10.60
N ALA A 115 -4.73 16.71 9.64
CA ALA A 115 -3.72 16.43 8.67
C ALA A 115 -2.53 17.36 8.86
N ASN A 116 -1.68 17.09 9.84
CA ASN A 116 -0.38 17.75 9.90
C ASN A 116 0.66 16.78 9.35
N GLY A 117 1.58 17.26 8.53
CA GLY A 117 2.71 16.47 8.09
C GLY A 117 3.03 16.55 6.60
N GLN A 118 4.01 15.76 6.23
CA GLN A 118 4.63 15.76 4.91
C GLN A 118 4.27 14.45 4.19
N PHE A 119 3.92 14.56 2.91
CA PHE A 119 3.52 13.43 2.08
C PHE A 119 4.38 13.40 0.82
N ASN A 120 5.15 12.32 0.65
CA ASN A 120 5.78 11.97 -0.61
C ASN A 120 4.81 11.09 -1.40
N ILE A 121 4.50 11.45 -2.65
CA ILE A 121 3.65 10.68 -3.56
C ILE A 121 4.40 10.56 -4.90
N ILE A 122 5.17 9.48 -5.07
CA ILE A 122 6.23 9.41 -6.08
C ILE A 122 6.12 8.16 -6.96
N GLY A 123 6.28 8.24 -8.27
CA GLY A 123 6.45 7.03 -9.11
C GLY A 123 5.21 6.13 -9.17
N ASN A 124 4.03 6.61 -8.77
CA ASN A 124 2.80 5.80 -8.79
C ASN A 124 2.19 5.78 -10.20
N LYS A 125 1.49 4.70 -10.53
CA LYS A 125 0.78 4.53 -11.79
C LYS A 125 -0.73 4.35 -11.56
N TYR A 126 -1.54 5.16 -12.24
CA TYR A 126 -3.00 5.11 -12.17
C TYR A 126 -3.56 4.78 -13.55
N VAL A 127 -4.15 3.60 -13.68
CA VAL A 127 -4.64 3.05 -14.94
C VAL A 127 -6.17 2.97 -14.90
N ALA A 128 -6.83 3.73 -15.77
CA ALA A 128 -8.27 3.68 -15.91
C ALA A 128 -8.71 2.29 -16.36
N GLY A 129 -9.87 1.86 -15.88
CA GLY A 129 -10.48 0.60 -16.27
C GLY A 129 -11.94 0.78 -16.70
N PRO A 130 -12.59 -0.30 -17.13
CA PRO A 130 -13.89 -0.21 -17.80
C PRO A 130 -15.07 0.09 -16.88
N SER A 131 -14.90 0.04 -15.55
CA SER A 131 -16.02 0.05 -14.61
C SER A 131 -16.37 1.44 -14.10
N ILE A 132 -15.42 2.35 -14.07
CA ILE A 132 -15.59 3.64 -13.40
C ILE A 132 -14.62 4.68 -13.94
N SER A 133 -15.00 5.95 -13.87
CA SER A 133 -14.09 7.05 -14.16
C SER A 133 -13.05 7.19 -13.05
N LEU A 134 -11.79 7.38 -13.44
CA LEU A 134 -10.66 7.57 -12.55
C LEU A 134 -10.67 8.99 -11.94
N ALA A 135 -10.15 9.11 -10.73
CA ALA A 135 -9.80 10.31 -10.01
C ALA A 135 -8.43 10.04 -9.32
N PRO A 136 -7.30 10.36 -9.97
CA PRO A 136 -5.98 9.90 -9.53
C PRO A 136 -5.59 10.37 -8.12
N PHE A 137 -6.03 11.58 -7.75
CA PHE A 137 -5.79 12.17 -6.44
C PHE A 137 -7.06 12.78 -5.86
N TRP A 138 -7.20 12.70 -4.53
CA TRP A 138 -8.22 13.43 -3.79
C TRP A 138 -7.68 13.94 -2.46
N PHE A 139 -7.50 15.26 -2.33
CA PHE A 139 -7.02 15.90 -1.11
C PHE A 139 -8.17 16.60 -0.38
N ASP A 140 -8.66 15.95 0.67
CA ASP A 140 -9.79 16.37 1.50
C ASP A 140 -9.52 16.03 2.97
N PRO A 141 -8.73 16.85 3.68
CA PRO A 141 -8.52 16.69 5.11
C PRO A 141 -9.77 17.00 5.95
N GLU A 142 -10.99 17.09 5.39
CA GLU A 142 -12.28 17.30 6.10
C GLU A 142 -12.32 18.47 7.11
N ASN A 143 -11.33 19.37 7.08
CA ASN A 143 -11.19 20.46 8.04
C ASN A 143 -11.59 21.79 7.39
N ASN A 144 -12.61 22.43 7.97
CA ASN A 144 -13.15 23.69 7.48
C ASN A 144 -12.38 24.94 7.96
N ASN A 145 -11.34 24.81 8.79
CA ASN A 145 -10.58 25.91 9.40
C ASN A 145 -9.07 25.85 9.06
N PRO A 146 -8.59 26.59 8.05
CA PRO A 146 -7.17 26.69 7.68
C PRO A 146 -6.35 27.56 8.66
N PRO A 147 -5.01 27.41 8.70
CA PRO A 147 -4.20 26.56 7.82
C PRO A 147 -3.97 25.15 8.39
N ILE A 148 -4.07 24.18 7.48
CA ILE A 148 -3.63 22.81 7.69
C ILE A 148 -2.14 22.78 7.39
N LEU A 149 -1.31 22.33 8.33
CA LEU A 149 0.15 22.24 8.14
C LEU A 149 0.51 20.97 7.36
N THR A 150 -0.19 20.70 6.25
CA THR A 150 0.19 19.67 5.29
C THR A 150 1.05 20.24 4.17
N GLN A 151 2.00 19.43 3.74
CA GLN A 151 2.83 19.69 2.59
C GLN A 151 2.93 18.42 1.74
N TYR A 152 2.87 18.57 0.44
CA TYR A 152 2.90 17.48 -0.52
C TYR A 152 4.08 17.65 -1.47
N TRP A 153 4.77 16.55 -1.71
CA TRP A 153 5.72 16.40 -2.80
C TRP A 153 5.19 15.32 -3.73
N LEU A 154 4.91 15.70 -4.97
CA LEU A 154 4.52 14.78 -6.03
C LEU A 154 5.65 14.75 -7.05
N GLN A 155 5.94 13.58 -7.60
CA GLN A 155 6.91 13.43 -8.68
C GLN A 155 6.64 12.15 -9.45
N ASP A 156 6.70 12.21 -10.78
CA ASP A 156 6.59 11.03 -11.64
C ASP A 156 5.33 10.18 -11.36
N ASN A 157 4.14 10.79 -11.22
CA ASN A 157 2.91 10.02 -11.11
C ASN A 157 2.28 9.86 -12.51
N LEU A 158 2.29 8.65 -13.07
CA LEU A 158 1.76 8.37 -14.40
C LEU A 158 0.26 8.07 -14.35
N ILE A 159 -0.50 8.77 -15.17
CA ILE A 159 -1.92 8.53 -15.39
C ILE A 159 -2.10 7.97 -16.81
N GLU A 160 -2.77 6.83 -16.92
CA GLU A 160 -3.23 6.21 -18.17
C GLU A 160 -4.77 6.18 -18.19
N ASP A 161 -5.38 7.30 -18.58
CA ASP A 161 -6.81 7.40 -18.84
C ASP A 161 -7.06 7.86 -20.29
N PRO A 162 -7.16 6.93 -21.25
CA PRO A 162 -7.39 7.26 -22.67
C PRO A 162 -8.63 8.12 -22.94
N GLY A 163 -9.60 8.14 -22.02
CA GLY A 163 -10.82 8.93 -22.13
C GLY A 163 -10.68 10.38 -21.65
N SER A 164 -9.66 10.69 -20.85
CA SER A 164 -9.53 12.00 -20.17
C SER A 164 -8.10 12.54 -20.24
N TYR A 165 -7.12 11.89 -19.60
CA TYR A 165 -5.74 12.38 -19.48
C TYR A 165 -4.72 11.24 -19.56
N ASN A 166 -3.64 11.44 -20.32
CA ASN A 166 -2.52 10.50 -20.37
C ASN A 166 -1.21 11.28 -20.23
N GLY A 167 -0.46 11.03 -19.16
CA GLY A 167 0.75 11.78 -18.88
C GLY A 167 1.26 11.61 -17.45
N VAL A 168 2.41 12.21 -17.20
CA VAL A 168 3.04 12.25 -15.88
C VAL A 168 2.69 13.55 -15.18
N VAL A 169 2.26 13.46 -13.93
CA VAL A 169 1.93 14.59 -13.05
C VAL A 169 2.97 14.70 -11.94
N ASP A 170 3.82 15.72 -12.04
CA ASP A 170 4.75 16.11 -10.96
C ASP A 170 4.07 17.07 -9.97
N ASN A 171 3.28 18.03 -10.44
CA ASN A 171 2.46 18.87 -9.56
C ASN A 171 1.14 19.18 -10.26
N PRO A 172 -0.01 18.74 -9.70
CA PRO A 172 -1.30 18.91 -10.34
C PRO A 172 -1.71 20.38 -10.51
N TRP A 173 -1.21 21.31 -9.67
CA TRP A 173 -1.48 22.75 -9.83
C TRP A 173 -0.74 23.38 -11.01
N ASN A 174 0.34 22.74 -11.48
CA ASN A 174 1.16 23.23 -12.58
C ASN A 174 0.83 22.55 -13.92
N ASP A 175 -0.10 21.59 -13.94
CA ASP A 175 -0.53 20.88 -15.14
C ASP A 175 -1.94 21.31 -15.54
N ALA A 176 -2.02 22.24 -16.51
CA ALA A 176 -3.29 22.74 -17.01
C ALA A 176 -4.15 21.66 -17.68
N ASN A 177 -3.56 20.64 -18.29
CA ASN A 177 -4.33 19.56 -18.92
C ASN A 177 -4.95 18.69 -17.83
N PHE A 178 -4.21 18.37 -16.77
CA PHE A 178 -4.73 17.64 -15.63
C PHE A 178 -5.89 18.39 -14.94
N LEU A 179 -5.71 19.69 -14.69
CA LEU A 179 -6.71 20.54 -14.04
C LEU A 179 -8.03 20.68 -14.81
N ASN A 180 -7.98 20.55 -16.13
CA ASN A 180 -9.18 20.60 -16.97
C ASN A 180 -10.01 19.32 -16.86
N GLU A 181 -9.38 18.19 -16.58
CA GLU A 181 -10.03 16.87 -16.55
C GLU A 181 -10.43 16.45 -15.14
N TYR A 182 -9.61 16.74 -14.12
CA TYR A 182 -9.84 16.25 -12.76
C TYR A 182 -9.95 17.36 -11.72
N THR A 183 -11.02 17.29 -10.93
CA THR A 183 -11.04 17.91 -9.61
C THR A 183 -10.34 16.99 -8.63
N PHE A 184 -9.33 17.49 -7.93
CA PHE A 184 -8.47 16.67 -7.06
C PHE A 184 -8.35 17.21 -5.64
N VAL A 185 -8.94 18.37 -5.33
CA VAL A 185 -8.86 19.01 -4.01
C VAL A 185 -10.23 19.54 -3.55
N CYS A 186 -10.42 19.64 -2.24
CA CYS A 186 -11.46 20.47 -1.64
C CYS A 186 -10.96 21.13 -0.35
N CYS A 187 -11.88 21.74 0.40
CA CYS A 187 -11.74 21.84 1.86
C CYS A 187 -10.51 22.65 2.32
N GLY A 188 -10.22 23.75 1.61
CA GLY A 188 -9.18 24.71 1.99
C GLY A 188 -7.76 24.35 1.57
N VAL A 189 -7.58 23.26 0.82
CA VAL A 189 -6.29 22.91 0.22
C VAL A 189 -5.91 23.95 -0.86
N VAL A 190 -4.67 24.44 -0.82
CA VAL A 190 -4.14 25.48 -1.71
C VAL A 190 -2.84 25.06 -2.38
N ASP A 191 -2.53 25.69 -3.51
CA ASP A 191 -1.35 25.44 -4.35
C ASP A 191 -0.01 25.52 -3.60
N THR A 192 0.13 26.45 -2.65
CA THR A 192 1.36 26.63 -1.85
C THR A 192 1.75 25.41 -1.01
N GLN A 193 0.83 24.46 -0.80
CA GLN A 193 1.11 23.19 -0.11
C GLN A 193 1.80 22.16 -1.03
N PHE A 194 1.75 22.36 -2.35
CA PHE A 194 2.21 21.41 -3.38
C PHE A 194 3.56 21.78 -4.00
N ASN A 195 4.28 22.75 -3.44
CA ASN A 195 5.56 23.20 -3.99
C ASN A 195 6.64 23.22 -2.91
N GLN A 196 7.28 22.07 -2.70
CA GLN A 196 8.46 21.95 -1.85
C GLN A 196 9.62 21.59 -2.77
N VAL A 197 10.74 22.31 -2.68
CA VAL A 197 11.83 22.33 -3.69
C VAL A 197 12.55 20.96 -3.88
N GLY A 198 12.09 19.91 -3.20
CA GLY A 198 12.48 18.52 -3.37
C GLY A 198 11.66 17.58 -2.48
N GLU A 199 11.91 16.29 -2.66
CA GLU A 199 11.39 15.20 -1.83
C GLU A 199 11.66 15.42 -0.35
N PHE A 200 10.70 15.05 0.51
CA PHE A 200 10.91 15.08 1.94
C PHE A 200 11.81 13.91 2.38
N ASP A 201 12.87 14.24 3.08
CA ASP A 201 13.77 13.24 3.68
C ASP A 201 13.24 12.83 5.07
N PHE A 202 12.82 11.57 5.18
CA PHE A 202 12.36 10.98 6.43
C PHE A 202 13.45 10.17 7.16
N SER A 203 14.67 10.09 6.62
CA SER A 203 15.77 9.30 7.19
C SER A 203 16.18 9.75 8.59
N SER A 204 16.15 11.06 8.85
CA SER A 204 16.41 11.63 10.18
C SER A 204 15.38 11.21 11.22
N GLN A 205 14.25 10.64 10.79
CA GLN A 205 13.15 10.17 11.63
C GLN A 205 13.08 8.64 11.70
N GLY A 206 14.10 7.93 11.19
CA GLY A 206 14.22 6.47 11.26
C GLY A 206 13.65 5.72 10.06
N SER A 207 13.18 6.40 9.01
CA SER A 207 12.79 5.75 7.76
C SER A 207 14.01 5.26 6.98
N VAL A 208 13.92 4.05 6.45
CA VAL A 208 14.88 3.52 5.46
C VAL A 208 14.49 4.02 4.07
N ASN A 209 15.48 4.35 3.23
CA ASN A 209 15.21 4.78 1.86
C ASN A 209 14.53 3.67 1.06
N ILE A 210 13.44 4.01 0.39
CA ILE A 210 12.73 3.13 -0.52
C ILE A 210 13.30 3.36 -1.92
N THR A 211 13.71 2.29 -2.61
CA THR A 211 14.12 2.36 -4.01
C THR A 211 12.98 2.89 -4.86
N THR A 212 13.18 4.03 -5.52
CA THR A 212 12.21 4.62 -6.45
C THR A 212 12.42 4.05 -7.85
N HIS A 213 11.33 3.62 -8.50
CA HIS A 213 11.32 3.22 -9.91
C HIS A 213 10.61 4.27 -10.75
N THR A 214 10.83 4.27 -12.06
CA THR A 214 10.03 5.14 -12.92
C THR A 214 8.61 4.60 -13.00
N SER A 215 7.62 5.50 -12.97
CA SER A 215 6.21 5.12 -13.04
C SER A 215 5.83 4.37 -14.31
N ALA A 216 6.61 4.53 -15.39
CA ALA A 216 6.43 3.79 -16.63
C ALA A 216 6.81 2.30 -16.52
N GLU A 217 7.76 1.95 -15.65
CA GLU A 217 8.27 0.58 -15.47
C GLU A 217 7.53 -0.19 -14.37
N ILE A 218 6.75 0.50 -13.53
CA ILE A 218 6.21 -0.11 -12.31
C ILE A 218 5.23 -1.25 -12.58
N GLU A 219 4.50 -1.18 -13.69
CA GLU A 219 3.55 -2.23 -14.06
C GLU A 219 4.24 -3.56 -14.32
N ASP A 220 5.31 -3.56 -15.12
CA ASP A 220 6.07 -4.76 -15.44
C ASP A 220 6.71 -5.35 -14.19
N LEU A 221 7.21 -4.48 -13.30
CA LEU A 221 7.80 -4.87 -12.02
C LEU A 221 6.77 -5.56 -11.12
N LEU A 222 5.59 -4.95 -10.93
CA LEU A 222 4.55 -5.49 -10.07
C LEU A 222 3.93 -6.77 -10.64
N ILE A 223 3.72 -6.87 -11.95
CA ILE A 223 3.26 -8.11 -12.57
C ILE A 223 4.19 -9.27 -12.25
N ALA A 224 5.50 -9.03 -12.16
CA ALA A 224 6.47 -10.09 -11.84
C ALA A 224 6.49 -10.46 -10.35
N GLN A 225 6.33 -9.48 -9.45
CA GLN A 225 6.73 -9.65 -8.04
C GLN A 225 5.62 -9.45 -7.00
N VAL A 226 4.51 -8.79 -7.35
CA VAL A 226 3.50 -8.43 -6.34
C VAL A 226 2.71 -9.64 -5.83
N GLY A 227 2.32 -9.56 -4.56
CA GLY A 227 1.39 -10.47 -3.89
C GLY A 227 2.07 -11.67 -3.23
N ALA A 228 1.25 -12.57 -2.70
CA ALA A 228 1.71 -13.81 -2.10
C ALA A 228 2.05 -14.85 -3.18
N PHE A 229 3.07 -15.67 -2.91
CA PHE A 229 3.50 -16.74 -3.80
C PHE A 229 3.40 -18.12 -3.14
N PRO A 230 2.98 -19.17 -3.88
CA PRO A 230 2.43 -19.11 -5.25
C PRO A 230 1.08 -18.37 -5.29
N ARG A 231 0.86 -17.58 -6.34
CA ARG A 231 -0.33 -16.74 -6.48
C ARG A 231 -1.60 -17.56 -6.58
N ASP A 232 -2.56 -17.24 -5.72
CA ASP A 232 -3.88 -17.85 -5.75
C ASP A 232 -4.69 -17.44 -7.00
N ILE A 233 -5.89 -18.00 -7.15
CA ILE A 233 -6.74 -17.71 -8.31
C ILE A 233 -7.24 -16.25 -8.35
N VAL A 234 -7.41 -15.59 -7.20
CA VAL A 234 -7.88 -14.21 -7.08
C VAL A 234 -6.77 -13.26 -7.54
N SER A 235 -5.54 -13.48 -7.09
CA SER A 235 -4.37 -12.70 -7.50
C SER A 235 -4.02 -12.88 -8.97
N ARG A 236 -4.10 -14.12 -9.48
CA ARG A 236 -3.95 -14.35 -10.92
C ARG A 236 -5.01 -13.64 -11.74
N LYS A 237 -6.26 -13.58 -11.23
CA LYS A 237 -7.35 -12.88 -11.91
C LYS A 237 -7.13 -11.36 -11.94
N SER A 238 -6.76 -10.73 -10.83
CA SER A 238 -6.52 -9.26 -10.79
C SER A 238 -5.38 -8.85 -11.72
N LEU A 239 -4.30 -9.62 -11.77
CA LEU A 239 -3.17 -9.37 -12.67
C LEU A 239 -3.52 -9.61 -14.13
N THR A 240 -4.31 -10.65 -14.42
CA THR A 240 -4.82 -10.88 -15.78
C THR A 240 -5.65 -9.70 -16.24
N ASP A 241 -6.56 -9.21 -15.39
CA ASP A 241 -7.42 -8.06 -15.67
C ASP A 241 -6.62 -6.80 -15.97
N LEU A 242 -5.55 -6.53 -15.20
CA LEU A 242 -4.60 -5.46 -15.49
C LEU A 242 -3.98 -5.64 -16.89
N GLN A 243 -3.37 -6.79 -17.16
CA GLN A 243 -2.62 -7.05 -18.40
C GLN A 243 -3.48 -6.97 -19.66
N THR A 244 -4.71 -7.48 -19.58
CA THR A 244 -5.64 -7.46 -20.71
C THR A 244 -6.44 -6.15 -20.79
N ARG A 245 -6.29 -5.26 -19.79
CA ARG A 245 -7.14 -4.09 -19.58
C ARG A 245 -8.63 -4.47 -19.57
N THR A 246 -8.92 -5.66 -19.05
CA THR A 246 -10.29 -6.16 -18.84
C THR A 246 -10.59 -6.23 -17.35
N GLY A 247 -11.79 -6.69 -16.99
CA GLY A 247 -12.21 -6.78 -15.60
C GLY A 247 -13.43 -5.91 -15.36
N GLN A 248 -14.05 -6.09 -14.20
CA GLN A 248 -15.20 -5.31 -13.78
C GLN A 248 -15.12 -5.09 -12.27
N TRP A 249 -15.80 -4.05 -11.78
CA TRP A 249 -16.15 -3.98 -10.37
C TRP A 249 -17.18 -5.05 -10.08
N ASP A 250 -16.67 -6.22 -9.77
CA ASP A 250 -17.42 -7.33 -9.27
C ASP A 250 -16.78 -7.82 -7.98
N ASN A 251 -17.40 -8.85 -7.45
CA ASN A 251 -17.03 -9.47 -6.21
C ASN A 251 -16.56 -10.88 -6.54
N TYR A 252 -15.43 -10.97 -7.26
CA TYR A 252 -14.86 -12.22 -7.79
C TYR A 252 -14.52 -13.22 -6.68
N ARG A 253 -15.53 -14.00 -6.27
CA ARG A 253 -15.45 -15.04 -5.25
C ARG A 253 -15.54 -16.42 -5.89
N PRO A 254 -14.41 -17.03 -6.28
CA PRO A 254 -14.42 -18.41 -6.71
C PRO A 254 -14.84 -19.32 -5.54
N ALA A 255 -15.43 -20.47 -5.87
CA ALA A 255 -15.86 -21.44 -4.84
C ALA A 255 -14.67 -22.06 -4.09
N ASP A 256 -13.51 -22.14 -4.74
CA ASP A 256 -12.24 -22.57 -4.17
C ASP A 256 -11.19 -21.49 -4.42
N LEU A 257 -10.72 -20.86 -3.35
CA LEU A 257 -9.69 -19.80 -3.41
C LEU A 257 -8.31 -20.36 -3.78
N LEU A 258 -8.09 -21.65 -3.59
CA LEU A 258 -6.80 -22.30 -3.85
C LEU A 258 -6.80 -23.04 -5.20
N ASP A 259 -7.83 -22.84 -6.04
CA ASP A 259 -7.91 -23.50 -7.34
C ASP A 259 -6.67 -23.24 -8.20
N GLY A 260 -6.11 -24.31 -8.75
CA GLY A 260 -4.85 -24.31 -9.49
C GLY A 260 -3.57 -24.36 -8.65
N LEU A 261 -3.65 -24.33 -7.31
CA LEU A 261 -2.51 -24.55 -6.43
C LEU A 261 -2.36 -26.03 -6.06
N THR A 262 -1.10 -26.46 -5.91
CA THR A 262 -0.78 -27.81 -5.44
C THR A 262 -0.30 -27.72 -4.00
N VAL A 263 -0.99 -28.40 -3.09
CA VAL A 263 -0.58 -28.49 -1.69
C VAL A 263 0.69 -29.34 -1.60
N THR A 264 1.72 -28.79 -0.96
CA THR A 264 2.97 -29.49 -0.64
C THR A 264 3.04 -29.80 0.85
N SER A 265 3.89 -30.74 1.23
CA SER A 265 4.22 -30.94 2.65
C SER A 265 5.10 -29.79 3.14
N PRO A 266 4.77 -29.13 4.27
CA PRO A 266 5.67 -28.16 4.87
C PRO A 266 6.94 -28.87 5.39
N PRO A 267 8.08 -28.16 5.53
CA PRO A 267 9.24 -28.66 6.26
C PRO A 267 8.86 -29.10 7.68
N THR A 268 9.66 -29.99 8.27
CA THR A 268 9.49 -30.36 9.68
C THR A 268 9.87 -29.19 10.58
N ASP A 269 8.98 -28.86 11.51
CA ASP A 269 9.12 -27.88 12.59
C ASP A 269 8.66 -28.63 13.86
N THR A 270 9.62 -29.07 14.66
CA THR A 270 9.41 -30.02 15.77
C THR A 270 8.79 -29.35 16.99
N ASP A 271 9.10 -28.09 17.28
CA ASP A 271 8.57 -27.34 18.41
C ASP A 271 7.44 -26.36 18.06
N ASN A 272 7.12 -26.21 16.77
CA ASN A 272 6.03 -25.42 16.20
C ASN A 272 6.21 -23.91 16.42
N ASP A 273 7.44 -23.42 16.31
CA ASP A 273 7.75 -22.00 16.48
C ASP A 273 7.71 -21.19 15.17
N GLY A 274 7.46 -21.88 14.05
CA GLY A 274 7.35 -21.30 12.72
C GLY A 274 8.62 -21.39 11.89
N MET A 275 9.69 -22.00 12.41
CA MET A 275 10.96 -22.21 11.70
C MET A 275 11.22 -23.71 11.48
N PRO A 276 11.75 -24.13 10.33
CA PRO A 276 12.11 -25.53 10.11
C PRO A 276 13.31 -25.98 10.93
N ASP A 277 13.29 -27.24 11.43
CA ASP A 277 14.40 -27.86 12.15
C ASP A 277 15.74 -27.69 11.43
N THR A 278 15.72 -27.82 10.10
CA THR A 278 16.92 -27.71 9.27
C THR A 278 17.48 -26.29 9.21
N TRP A 279 16.61 -25.27 9.27
CA TRP A 279 17.02 -23.87 9.28
C TRP A 279 17.59 -23.51 10.65
N GLU A 280 16.92 -23.92 11.73
CA GLU A 280 17.38 -23.69 13.11
C GLU A 280 18.78 -24.27 13.34
N ILE A 281 19.00 -25.54 12.99
CA ILE A 281 20.31 -26.19 13.13
C ILE A 281 21.41 -25.42 12.38
N GLN A 282 21.09 -24.89 11.19
CA GLN A 282 22.04 -24.12 10.38
C GLN A 282 22.40 -22.77 11.02
N HIS A 283 21.47 -22.20 11.79
CA HIS A 283 21.63 -20.90 12.44
C HIS A 283 22.01 -21.01 13.93
N GLY A 284 22.27 -22.22 14.42
CA GLY A 284 22.72 -22.47 15.80
C GLY A 284 21.60 -22.47 16.84
N LEU A 285 20.36 -22.63 16.41
CA LEU A 285 19.16 -22.76 17.23
C LEU A 285 18.82 -24.24 17.48
N SER A 286 17.86 -24.50 18.34
CA SER A 286 17.49 -25.84 18.81
C SER A 286 16.07 -26.20 18.36
N PRO A 287 15.90 -27.24 17.51
CA PRO A 287 14.58 -27.72 17.04
C PRO A 287 13.62 -28.29 18.11
N ASN A 288 13.92 -28.11 19.38
CA ASN A 288 13.11 -28.55 20.49
C ASN A 288 12.87 -27.41 21.50
N ASP A 289 13.26 -26.18 21.16
CA ASP A 289 13.12 -24.98 21.98
C ASP A 289 12.31 -23.91 21.24
N GLY A 290 11.00 -24.10 21.20
CA GLY A 290 10.09 -23.16 20.51
C GLY A 290 9.94 -21.79 21.17
N SER A 291 10.91 -21.36 21.99
CA SER A 291 11.06 -19.99 22.47
C SER A 291 12.25 -19.25 21.84
N ASP A 292 13.15 -19.99 21.17
CA ASP A 292 14.36 -19.44 20.59
C ASP A 292 14.11 -18.71 19.24
N HIS A 293 12.89 -18.79 18.70
CA HIS A 293 12.37 -17.90 17.65
C HIS A 293 12.53 -16.41 17.96
N THR A 294 12.63 -16.02 19.24
CA THR A 294 12.87 -14.64 19.70
C THR A 294 14.35 -14.26 19.80
N THR A 295 15.27 -15.19 19.50
CA THR A 295 16.72 -14.95 19.54
C THR A 295 17.09 -13.89 18.53
N VAL A 296 17.79 -12.84 18.96
CA VAL A 296 18.30 -11.81 18.05
C VAL A 296 19.48 -12.36 17.25
N MET A 297 19.30 -12.41 15.94
CA MET A 297 20.26 -12.91 14.96
C MET A 297 21.30 -11.85 14.60
N PRO A 298 22.39 -12.19 13.89
CA PRO A 298 23.40 -11.22 13.44
C PRO A 298 22.83 -10.06 12.60
N SER A 299 21.68 -10.25 11.94
CA SER A 299 20.94 -9.20 11.23
C SER A 299 20.29 -8.15 12.15
N GLY A 300 20.25 -8.40 13.46
CA GLY A 300 19.58 -7.53 14.44
C GLY A 300 18.08 -7.80 14.60
N TYR A 301 17.51 -8.69 13.79
CA TYR A 301 16.13 -9.15 13.89
C TYR A 301 16.03 -10.48 14.67
N THR A 302 14.83 -10.81 15.12
CA THR A 302 14.58 -12.12 15.76
C THR A 302 14.72 -13.25 14.74
N ALA A 303 15.00 -14.47 15.20
CA ALA A 303 15.17 -15.63 14.33
C ALA A 303 13.99 -15.85 13.39
N ILE A 304 12.75 -15.70 13.90
CA ILE A 304 11.55 -15.84 13.06
C ILE A 304 11.46 -14.77 11.98
N GLU A 305 11.84 -13.52 12.29
CA GLU A 305 11.89 -12.43 11.31
C GLU A 305 12.97 -12.73 10.26
N ASP A 306 14.17 -13.16 10.66
CA ASP A 306 15.28 -13.49 9.75
C ASP A 306 14.89 -14.63 8.80
N TYR A 307 14.22 -15.67 9.31
CA TYR A 307 13.73 -16.79 8.52
C TYR A 307 12.68 -16.36 7.48
N ILE A 308 11.61 -15.67 7.90
CA ILE A 308 10.51 -15.24 7.02
C ILE A 308 11.05 -14.32 5.91
N ASN A 309 11.95 -13.40 6.26
CA ASN A 309 12.55 -12.48 5.30
C ASN A 309 13.51 -13.21 4.33
N GLY A 310 14.23 -14.21 4.82
CA GLY A 310 15.05 -15.10 3.99
C GLY A 310 14.22 -15.88 2.97
N LEU A 311 12.99 -16.30 3.32
CA LEU A 311 12.07 -16.93 2.36
C LEU A 311 11.63 -15.96 1.26
N ALA A 312 11.25 -14.72 1.62
CA ALA A 312 10.86 -13.70 0.65
C ALA A 312 12.01 -13.39 -0.34
N THR A 313 13.23 -13.26 0.16
CA THR A 313 14.46 -13.03 -0.62
C THR A 313 14.83 -14.20 -1.55
N GLN A 314 14.36 -15.42 -1.29
CA GLN A 314 14.58 -16.55 -2.19
C GLN A 314 13.61 -16.56 -3.38
N LEU A 315 12.43 -15.95 -3.20
CA LEU A 315 11.40 -15.87 -4.23
C LEU A 315 11.71 -14.78 -5.26
N PHE A 316 12.27 -13.66 -4.80
CA PHE A 316 12.64 -12.49 -5.59
C PHE A 316 14.07 -12.12 -5.25
N SER A 317 14.88 -11.69 -6.21
CA SER A 317 16.27 -11.25 -5.94
C SER A 317 16.37 -9.95 -5.12
N ASP A 318 15.33 -9.65 -4.35
CA ASP A 318 15.14 -8.47 -3.52
C ASP A 318 15.69 -8.75 -2.12
N VAL A 319 16.73 -8.00 -1.77
CA VAL A 319 17.33 -8.00 -0.44
C VAL A 319 16.49 -7.06 0.43
N ILE A 320 15.66 -7.62 1.32
CA ILE A 320 14.77 -6.83 2.19
C ILE A 320 15.54 -6.14 3.35
N PHE A 321 16.78 -6.57 3.67
CA PHE A 321 17.61 -5.92 4.70
C PHE A 321 19.03 -5.62 4.22
N VAL A 322 19.40 -4.34 4.33
CA VAL A 322 20.80 -3.92 4.34
C VAL A 322 21.23 -3.87 5.80
N ASP A 323 21.89 -4.94 6.26
CA ASP A 323 22.89 -5.01 7.35
C ASP A 323 22.94 -6.43 7.95
N GLY A 324 23.45 -7.40 7.20
CA GLY A 324 23.81 -8.69 7.81
C GLY A 324 24.19 -9.86 6.92
N PHE A 325 23.70 -9.94 5.69
CA PHE A 325 24.21 -10.88 4.69
C PHE A 325 24.31 -10.15 3.35
N GLU A 326 25.58 -9.91 2.97
CA GLU A 326 26.10 -9.09 1.86
C GLU A 326 25.17 -8.80 0.67
#